data_AF-A0A517VDB0-F1
#
_entry.id   AF-A0A517VDB0-F1
#
_cell.length_a   1.000
_cell.length_b   1.000
_cell.length_c   1.000
_cell.angle_alpha   90.00
_cell.angle_beta   90.00
_cell.angle_gamma   90.00
#
_symmetry.space_group_name_H-M   'P 1'
#
loop_
_entity.id
_entity.type
_entity.pdbx_description
1 polymer ?
#
loop_
_entity_poly.entity_id
_entity_poly.type
_entity_poly.pdbx_seq_one_letter_code
_entity_poly.pdbx_strand_id
1 'polypeptide(L)'
;MSAIRKLFPVVTIVACLIPVSRGNAQEVKAPAADTLPEIVPETAEKKKIPPLDEVMQIIEEYFSDRKGYKSGDMLTRGQIKPLFRQLQQAGWSVKAEKDILKRLHADSDFLVAQLSTPKGVIFMRRIAQMPGGYDRLDHILVMPYGKRRIREFINSPGGYTMIEYMTTTKGGKNLGKYLSKAKTGKGFNQPTPYIYTQTDLTNVLKQAYEKENAKSKGKR
;
A
#
# COMPACT_ATOMS: atom_id res chain seq x y z
N MET A 1 -18.61 -18.98 -52.86
CA MET A 1 -17.67 -18.40 -53.85
C MET A 1 -17.02 -17.16 -53.25
N SER A 2 -15.75 -16.95 -53.61
CA SER A 2 -14.91 -15.76 -53.42
C SER A 2 -14.39 -15.39 -52.03
N ALA A 3 -13.12 -15.74 -51.87
CA ALA A 3 -12.15 -15.24 -50.92
C ALA A 3 -11.62 -13.86 -51.34
N ILE A 4 -11.21 -13.02 -50.38
CA ILE A 4 -10.20 -11.98 -50.58
C ILE A 4 -9.25 -11.96 -49.38
N ARG A 5 -7.99 -12.31 -49.68
CA ARG A 5 -6.79 -12.19 -48.84
C ARG A 5 -6.20 -10.78 -48.92
N LYS A 6 -5.22 -10.53 -48.03
CA LYS A 6 -4.07 -9.59 -48.11
C LYS A 6 -4.28 -8.30 -47.27
N LEU A 7 -3.29 -7.72 -46.59
CA LEU A 7 -1.83 -7.81 -46.59
C LEU A 7 -1.31 -7.22 -45.26
N PHE A 8 -0.32 -7.84 -44.62
CA PHE A 8 0.48 -7.27 -43.52
C PHE A 8 1.69 -6.52 -44.11
N PRO A 9 2.05 -5.31 -43.62
CA PRO A 9 3.36 -4.75 -43.91
C PRO A 9 4.39 -5.17 -42.86
N VAL A 10 5.51 -5.66 -43.39
CA VAL A 10 6.77 -6.01 -42.74
C VAL A 10 7.52 -4.71 -42.42
N VAL A 11 7.97 -4.52 -41.19
CA VAL A 11 8.87 -3.42 -40.82
C VAL A 11 10.31 -3.92 -40.84
N THR A 12 11.09 -3.37 -41.76
CA THR A 12 12.50 -3.64 -42.01
C THR A 12 13.38 -2.98 -40.95
N ILE A 13 14.30 -3.77 -40.37
CA ILE A 13 15.37 -3.32 -39.47
C ILE A 13 16.51 -2.76 -40.32
N VAL A 14 16.87 -1.49 -40.12
CA VAL A 14 18.08 -0.89 -40.71
C VAL A 14 19.17 -0.87 -39.63
N ALA A 15 20.16 -1.74 -39.81
CA ALA A 15 21.40 -1.74 -39.04
C ALA A 15 22.42 -0.82 -39.74
N CYS A 16 22.75 0.31 -39.11
CA CYS A 16 23.88 1.14 -39.54
C CYS A 16 25.18 0.59 -38.94
N LEU A 17 25.99 -0.03 -39.80
CA LEU A 17 27.41 -0.31 -39.59
C LEU A 17 28.20 1.01 -39.70
N ILE A 18 28.92 1.39 -38.64
CA ILE A 18 29.92 2.46 -38.68
C ILE A 18 31.30 1.81 -38.88
N PRO A 19 32.12 2.30 -39.84
CA PRO A 19 33.44 1.73 -40.12
C PRO A 19 34.49 2.13 -39.08
N VAL A 20 35.33 1.16 -38.75
CA VAL A 20 36.56 1.28 -37.95
C VAL A 20 37.62 2.04 -38.76
N SER A 21 38.07 3.18 -38.24
CA SER A 21 39.24 3.89 -38.75
C SER A 21 40.50 3.42 -38.00
N ARG A 22 41.47 2.90 -38.77
CA ARG A 22 42.83 2.56 -38.34
C ARG A 22 43.72 3.80 -38.55
N GLY A 23 44.40 4.28 -37.51
CA GLY A 23 45.35 5.37 -37.66
C GLY A 23 46.29 5.51 -36.46
N ASN A 24 47.56 5.14 -36.73
CA ASN A 24 48.82 5.55 -36.11
C ASN A 24 49.11 5.31 -34.62
N ALA A 25 50.12 4.46 -34.44
CA ALA A 25 50.98 4.38 -33.27
C ALA A 25 51.74 5.70 -33.05
N GLN A 26 51.64 6.23 -31.83
CA GLN A 26 52.67 7.06 -31.23
C GLN A 26 52.86 6.62 -29.78
N GLU A 27 54.02 6.03 -29.56
CA GLU A 27 54.59 5.69 -28.27
C GLU A 27 54.92 7.00 -27.54
N VAL A 28 54.18 7.31 -26.48
CA VAL A 28 54.49 8.44 -25.58
C VAL A 28 54.70 7.89 -24.18
N LYS A 29 55.99 7.82 -23.87
CA LYS A 29 56.68 7.77 -22.57
C LYS A 29 55.82 8.24 -21.39
N ALA A 30 55.67 7.36 -20.38
CA ALA A 30 55.08 7.68 -19.09
C ALA A 30 55.91 8.74 -18.33
N PRO A 31 55.22 9.64 -17.60
CA PRO A 31 55.74 10.14 -16.34
C PRO A 31 54.80 9.87 -15.16
N ALA A 32 55.47 9.75 -14.03
CA ALA A 32 55.03 9.43 -12.68
C ALA A 32 53.79 10.18 -12.13
N ALA A 33 53.09 9.44 -11.28
CA ALA A 33 52.54 9.85 -9.99
C ALA A 33 51.70 11.14 -9.93
N ASP A 34 50.37 10.96 -9.98
CA ASP A 34 49.43 11.79 -9.21
C ASP A 34 48.45 10.87 -8.49
N THR A 35 48.60 10.81 -7.17
CA THR A 35 47.68 10.16 -6.24
C THR A 35 46.31 10.82 -6.34
N LEU A 36 45.33 10.08 -6.86
CA LEU A 36 43.91 10.43 -6.76
C LEU A 36 43.57 10.64 -5.28
N PRO A 37 42.85 11.71 -4.91
CA PRO A 37 42.42 11.89 -3.53
C PRO A 37 41.47 10.75 -3.17
N GLU A 38 41.85 10.00 -2.14
CA GLU A 38 41.01 9.02 -1.46
C GLU A 38 39.75 9.75 -0.99
N ILE A 39 38.64 9.52 -1.70
CA ILE A 39 37.31 9.94 -1.25
C ILE A 39 37.00 9.05 -0.04
N VAL A 40 37.46 9.50 1.12
CA VAL A 40 36.98 9.00 2.41
C VAL A 40 35.48 9.29 2.42
N PRO A 41 34.59 8.29 2.44
CA PRO A 41 33.19 8.56 2.64
C PRO A 41 33.08 9.19 4.04
N GLU A 42 32.68 10.47 4.07
CA GLU A 42 32.25 11.16 5.27
C GLU A 42 31.45 10.18 6.12
N THR A 43 31.92 9.97 7.34
CA THR A 43 31.20 9.32 8.43
C THR A 43 29.74 9.73 8.36
N ALA A 44 28.88 8.81 7.90
CA ALA A 44 27.45 8.98 7.90
C ALA A 44 27.04 9.22 9.36
N GLU A 45 26.89 10.49 9.74
CA GLU A 45 26.36 10.87 11.03
C GLU A 45 25.08 10.08 11.23
N LYS A 46 25.01 9.31 12.32
CA LYS A 46 23.80 8.55 12.66
C LYS A 46 22.67 9.56 12.81
N LYS A 47 21.89 9.76 11.75
CA LYS A 47 20.70 10.60 11.76
C LYS A 47 19.87 10.19 12.96
N LYS A 48 19.74 11.12 13.91
CA LYS A 48 18.97 10.91 15.13
C LYS A 48 17.53 10.65 14.70
N ILE A 49 16.90 9.64 15.29
CA ILE A 49 15.50 9.33 15.00
C ILE A 49 14.67 10.58 15.38
N PRO A 50 13.80 11.08 14.49
CA PRO A 50 12.95 12.24 14.75
C PRO A 50 12.00 11.95 15.92
N PRO A 51 11.64 12.96 16.73
CA PRO A 51 10.63 12.81 17.79
C PRO A 51 9.28 12.32 17.24
N LEU A 52 8.49 11.69 18.11
CA LEU A 52 7.18 11.12 17.71
C LEU A 52 6.27 12.18 17.09
N ASP A 53 6.25 13.39 17.64
CA ASP A 53 5.36 14.45 17.15
C ASP A 53 5.70 14.86 15.71
N GLU A 54 6.99 14.92 15.35
CA GLU A 54 7.45 15.18 13.98
C GLU A 54 7.05 14.03 13.04
N VAL A 55 7.19 12.78 13.48
CA VAL A 55 6.73 11.61 12.73
C VAL A 55 5.22 11.69 12.46
N MET A 56 4.43 12.05 13.46
CA MET A 56 2.97 12.17 13.35
C MET A 56 2.56 13.32 12.42
N GLN A 57 3.31 14.43 12.45
CA GLN A 57 3.12 15.54 11.54
C GLN A 57 3.39 15.13 10.08
N ILE A 58 4.48 14.42 9.80
CA ILE A 58 4.78 13.89 8.45
C ILE A 58 3.64 13.01 7.93
N ILE A 59 3.08 12.15 8.79
CA ILE A 59 1.95 11.29 8.42
C ILE A 59 0.71 12.13 8.07
N GLU A 60 0.40 13.15 8.86
CA GLU A 60 -0.76 14.01 8.64
C GLU A 60 -0.63 14.85 7.36
N GLU A 61 0.55 15.44 7.13
CA GLU A 61 0.86 16.20 5.91
C GLU A 61 0.76 15.30 4.67
N TYR A 62 1.30 14.07 4.76
CA TYR A 62 1.22 13.09 3.68
C TYR A 62 -0.21 12.83 3.19
N PHE A 63 -1.19 12.77 4.10
CA PHE A 63 -2.59 12.55 3.74
C PHE A 63 -3.33 13.83 3.35
N SER A 64 -2.95 14.97 3.94
CA SER A 64 -3.54 16.29 3.64
C SER A 64 -3.28 16.72 2.20
N ASP A 65 -2.12 16.38 1.65
CA ASP A 65 -1.73 16.72 0.27
C ASP A 65 -2.49 15.90 -0.80
N ARG A 66 -3.21 14.85 -0.40
CA ARG A 66 -3.86 13.94 -1.35
C ARG A 66 -5.23 14.45 -1.75
N LYS A 67 -5.31 15.02 -2.96
CA LYS A 67 -6.57 15.52 -3.54
C LYS A 67 -7.68 14.47 -3.49
N GLY A 68 -8.77 14.82 -2.80
CA GLY A 68 -10.01 14.02 -2.76
C GLY A 68 -10.00 12.86 -1.75
N TYR A 69 -8.89 12.66 -1.02
CA TYR A 69 -8.78 11.69 0.06
C TYR A 69 -9.60 12.13 1.29
N LYS A 70 -10.12 11.16 2.04
CA LYS A 70 -10.68 11.34 3.39
C LYS A 70 -10.11 10.29 4.32
N SER A 71 -9.94 10.60 5.60
CA SER A 71 -9.31 9.72 6.60
C SER A 71 -9.92 8.31 6.70
N GLY A 72 -11.23 8.19 6.43
CA GLY A 72 -11.95 6.92 6.41
C GLY A 72 -11.84 6.12 5.11
N ASP A 73 -11.22 6.66 4.06
CA ASP A 73 -11.02 5.97 2.79
C ASP A 73 -9.97 4.85 2.94
N MET A 74 -10.21 3.71 2.28
CA MET A 74 -9.35 2.53 2.35
C MET A 74 -7.95 2.82 1.78
N LEU A 75 -6.94 2.43 2.55
CA LEU A 75 -5.53 2.52 2.19
C LEU A 75 -5.04 1.26 1.47
N THR A 76 -4.14 1.45 0.51
CA THR A 76 -3.51 0.36 -0.24
C THR A 76 -2.00 0.34 -0.06
N ARG A 77 -1.35 -0.79 -0.36
CA ARG A 77 0.11 -0.91 -0.32
C ARG A 77 0.81 0.11 -1.20
N GLY A 78 0.36 0.33 -2.43
CA GLY A 78 0.95 1.30 -3.35
C GLY A 78 0.88 2.73 -2.81
N GLN A 79 -0.20 3.07 -2.10
CA GLN A 79 -0.35 4.37 -1.48
C GLN A 79 0.55 4.57 -0.27
N ILE A 80 0.84 3.54 0.53
CA ILE A 80 1.60 3.75 1.78
C ILE A 80 3.12 3.62 1.58
N LYS A 81 3.58 2.95 0.52
CA LYS A 81 5.02 2.82 0.23
C LYS A 81 5.78 4.17 0.18
N PRO A 82 5.27 5.24 -0.47
CA PRO A 82 5.95 6.54 -0.49
C PRO A 82 6.10 7.17 0.90
N LEU A 83 5.12 6.99 1.80
CA LEU A 83 5.19 7.50 3.18
C LEU A 83 6.39 6.94 3.93
N PHE A 84 6.67 5.64 3.80
CA PHE A 84 7.87 5.04 4.44
C PHE A 84 9.18 5.64 3.93
N ARG A 85 9.25 6.06 2.66
CA ARG A 85 10.42 6.76 2.13
C ARG A 85 10.57 8.15 2.73
N GLN A 86 9.47 8.88 2.94
CA GLN A 86 9.50 10.18 3.61
C GLN A 86 9.95 10.05 5.07
N LEU A 87 9.43 9.06 5.81
CA LEU A 87 9.89 8.77 7.17
C LEU A 87 11.38 8.41 7.22
N GLN A 88 11.86 7.63 6.25
CA GLN A 88 13.28 7.29 6.14
C GLN A 88 14.14 8.54 5.85
N GLN A 89 13.68 9.44 4.98
CA GLN A 89 14.36 10.70 4.67
C GLN A 89 14.47 11.61 5.91
N ALA A 90 13.42 11.62 6.73
CA ALA A 90 13.38 12.30 8.04
C ALA A 90 14.22 11.60 9.13
N GLY A 91 14.87 10.46 8.82
CA GLY A 91 15.79 9.78 9.73
C GLY A 91 15.18 8.60 10.48
N TRP A 92 13.92 8.23 10.23
CA TRP A 92 13.31 7.03 10.81
C TRP A 92 13.08 5.93 9.77
N SER A 93 13.94 4.91 9.78
CA SER A 93 13.69 3.66 9.05
C SER A 93 12.85 2.72 9.91
N VAL A 94 11.56 2.59 9.58
CA VAL A 94 10.60 1.77 10.32
C VAL A 94 10.96 0.29 10.20
N LYS A 95 11.42 -0.35 11.28
CA LYS A 95 11.85 -1.76 11.23
C LYS A 95 10.68 -2.70 10.91
N ALA A 96 9.48 -2.32 11.32
CA ALA A 96 8.25 -3.06 11.07
C ALA A 96 7.63 -2.83 9.68
N GLU A 97 8.24 -2.03 8.79
CA GLU A 97 7.68 -1.66 7.48
C GLU A 97 7.13 -2.86 6.71
N LYS A 98 7.92 -3.93 6.57
CA LYS A 98 7.54 -5.13 5.82
C LYS A 98 6.27 -5.78 6.37
N ASP A 99 6.11 -5.80 7.68
CA ASP A 99 4.94 -6.42 8.32
C ASP A 99 3.72 -5.51 8.29
N ILE A 100 3.90 -4.20 8.38
CA ILE A 100 2.83 -3.21 8.17
C ILE A 100 2.31 -3.30 6.74
N LEU A 101 3.20 -3.34 5.75
CA LEU A 101 2.82 -3.44 4.34
C LEU A 101 2.06 -4.73 4.03
N LYS A 102 2.37 -5.86 4.67
CA LYS A 102 1.60 -7.12 4.50
C LYS A 102 0.16 -7.03 4.99
N ARG A 103 -0.14 -6.10 5.90
CA ARG A 103 -1.47 -5.87 6.46
C ARG A 103 -2.29 -4.86 5.66
N LEU A 104 -1.77 -4.34 4.56
CA LEU A 104 -2.51 -3.48 3.64
C LEU A 104 -2.95 -4.28 2.41
N HIS A 105 -4.10 -3.94 1.85
CA HIS A 105 -4.56 -4.54 0.60
C HIS A 105 -3.64 -4.19 -0.58
N ALA A 106 -3.54 -5.10 -1.55
CA ALA A 106 -2.94 -4.80 -2.84
C ALA A 106 -3.79 -3.77 -3.60
N ASP A 107 -3.15 -2.94 -4.41
CA ASP A 107 -3.85 -2.03 -5.32
C ASP A 107 -4.73 -2.79 -6.34
N SER A 108 -4.36 -4.03 -6.66
CA SER A 108 -5.10 -4.94 -7.55
C SER A 108 -6.14 -5.81 -6.86
N ASP A 109 -6.30 -5.70 -5.53
CA ASP A 109 -7.26 -6.53 -4.80
C ASP A 109 -8.69 -6.21 -5.26
N PHE A 110 -9.52 -7.26 -5.34
CA PHE A 110 -10.91 -7.11 -5.78
C PHE A 110 -11.68 -6.05 -4.97
N LEU A 111 -11.53 -6.08 -3.64
CA LEU A 111 -12.24 -5.16 -2.75
C LEU A 111 -11.82 -3.71 -3.01
N VAL A 112 -10.51 -3.47 -3.11
CA VAL A 112 -9.94 -2.15 -3.46
C VAL A 112 -10.50 -1.67 -4.80
N ALA A 113 -10.50 -2.53 -5.82
CA ALA A 113 -11.02 -2.17 -7.14
C ALA A 113 -12.51 -1.78 -7.10
N GLN A 114 -13.34 -2.48 -6.31
CA GLN A 114 -14.75 -2.13 -6.17
C GLN A 114 -14.96 -0.81 -5.41
N LEU A 115 -14.24 -0.61 -4.30
CA LEU A 115 -14.34 0.59 -3.47
C LEU A 115 -13.74 1.83 -4.13
N SER A 116 -12.86 1.68 -5.12
CA SER A 116 -12.28 2.79 -5.89
C SER A 116 -13.22 3.38 -6.94
N THR A 117 -14.37 2.75 -7.21
CA THR A 117 -15.37 3.30 -8.13
C THR A 117 -16.12 4.48 -7.48
N PRO A 118 -16.76 5.39 -8.24
CA PRO A 118 -17.52 6.50 -7.64
C PRO A 118 -18.58 6.06 -6.63
N LYS A 119 -19.34 5.00 -6.94
CA LYS A 119 -20.31 4.40 -5.99
C LYS A 119 -19.62 3.71 -4.81
N GLY A 120 -18.51 3.01 -5.10
CA GLY A 120 -17.64 2.40 -4.10
C GLY A 120 -17.16 3.39 -3.06
N VAL A 121 -16.69 4.57 -3.47
CA VAL A 121 -16.20 5.62 -2.56
C VAL A 121 -17.30 6.13 -1.64
N ILE A 122 -18.51 6.32 -2.17
CA ILE A 122 -19.66 6.74 -1.35
C ILE A 122 -20.03 5.65 -0.33
N PHE A 123 -20.09 4.40 -0.76
CA PHE A 123 -20.37 3.25 0.09
C PHE A 123 -19.30 3.09 1.19
N MET A 124 -18.03 3.14 0.79
CA MET A 124 -16.84 3.06 1.63
C MET A 124 -16.87 4.10 2.76
N ARG A 125 -17.17 5.36 2.43
CA ARG A 125 -17.22 6.44 3.42
C ARG A 125 -18.33 6.29 4.44
N ARG A 126 -19.42 5.60 4.11
CA ARG A 126 -20.49 5.27 5.07
C ARG A 126 -20.05 4.15 6.01
N ILE A 127 -19.50 3.06 5.48
CA ILE A 127 -19.08 1.93 6.31
C ILE A 127 -17.86 2.24 7.18
N ALA A 128 -17.02 3.20 6.79
CA ALA A 128 -15.88 3.63 7.58
C ALA A 128 -16.28 4.26 8.94
N GLN A 129 -17.53 4.72 9.05
CA GLN A 129 -18.10 5.24 10.30
C GLN A 129 -18.63 4.13 11.22
N MET A 130 -18.68 2.89 10.73
CA MET A 130 -19.22 1.74 11.47
C MET A 130 -18.08 0.93 12.09
N PRO A 131 -18.20 0.51 13.36
CA PRO A 131 -17.17 -0.30 14.00
C PRO A 131 -17.00 -1.63 13.28
N GLY A 132 -15.81 -1.87 12.72
CA GLY A 132 -15.49 -3.06 11.95
C GLY A 132 -16.23 -3.18 10.60
N GLY A 133 -16.65 -2.05 10.02
CA GLY A 133 -17.34 -2.03 8.71
C GLY A 133 -16.52 -2.70 7.60
N TYR A 134 -15.22 -2.40 7.53
CA TYR A 134 -14.30 -3.03 6.58
C TYR A 134 -14.07 -4.51 6.87
N ASP A 135 -13.91 -4.88 8.15
CA ASP A 135 -13.74 -6.28 8.55
C ASP A 135 -14.89 -7.15 8.03
N ARG A 136 -16.13 -6.63 8.11
CA ARG A 136 -17.30 -7.34 7.56
C ARG A 136 -17.22 -7.54 6.06
N LEU A 137 -16.67 -6.59 5.30
CA LEU A 137 -16.50 -6.78 3.86
C LEU A 137 -15.52 -7.91 3.55
N ASP A 138 -14.39 -7.99 4.25
CA ASP A 138 -13.41 -9.06 4.06
C ASP A 138 -13.98 -10.43 4.45
N HIS A 139 -14.70 -10.50 5.57
CA HIS A 139 -15.39 -11.74 5.95
C HIS A 139 -16.45 -12.16 4.93
N ILE A 140 -17.22 -11.22 4.38
CA ILE A 140 -18.18 -11.50 3.30
C ILE A 140 -17.47 -11.95 2.03
N LEU A 141 -16.32 -11.36 1.71
CA LEU A 141 -15.59 -11.62 0.47
C LEU A 141 -15.16 -13.09 0.35
N VAL A 142 -14.78 -13.72 1.47
CA VAL A 142 -14.35 -15.13 1.54
C VAL A 142 -15.50 -16.13 1.64
N MET A 143 -16.74 -15.64 1.81
CA MET A 143 -17.93 -16.48 1.81
C MET A 143 -18.37 -16.88 0.39
N PRO A 144 -19.18 -17.95 0.24
CA PRO A 144 -19.83 -18.27 -1.03
C PRO A 144 -20.58 -17.05 -1.60
N TYR A 145 -20.31 -16.76 -2.87
CA TYR A 145 -20.84 -15.59 -3.58
C TYR A 145 -20.41 -14.23 -3.02
N GLY A 146 -19.37 -14.17 -2.17
CA GLY A 146 -18.88 -12.93 -1.54
C GLY A 146 -18.64 -11.78 -2.52
N LYS A 147 -17.86 -12.02 -3.58
CA LYS A 147 -17.62 -11.03 -4.65
C LYS A 147 -18.90 -10.50 -5.31
N ARG A 148 -19.93 -11.34 -5.43
CA ARG A 148 -21.23 -10.92 -5.99
C ARG A 148 -21.97 -10.04 -4.98
N ARG A 149 -22.03 -10.45 -3.70
CA ARG A 149 -22.66 -9.67 -2.62
C ARG A 149 -22.03 -8.30 -2.43
N ILE A 150 -20.69 -8.20 -2.48
CA ILE A 150 -19.99 -6.91 -2.40
C ILE A 150 -20.42 -5.98 -3.54
N ARG A 151 -20.50 -6.49 -4.77
CA ARG A 151 -21.00 -5.73 -5.92
C ARG A 151 -22.45 -5.29 -5.73
N GLU A 152 -23.30 -6.17 -5.22
CA GLU A 152 -24.70 -5.86 -4.92
C GLU A 152 -24.79 -4.73 -3.88
N PHE A 153 -24.09 -4.85 -2.75
CA PHE A 153 -24.09 -3.82 -1.70
C PHE A 153 -23.63 -2.44 -2.18
N ILE A 154 -22.60 -2.39 -3.03
CA ILE A 154 -22.09 -1.12 -3.57
C ILE A 154 -23.09 -0.50 -4.56
N ASN A 155 -23.82 -1.32 -5.32
CA ASN A 155 -24.69 -0.85 -6.40
C ASN A 155 -26.15 -0.63 -5.96
N SER A 156 -26.58 -1.19 -4.84
CA SER A 156 -27.94 -1.07 -4.33
C SER A 156 -28.15 0.21 -3.51
N PRO A 157 -29.29 0.91 -3.68
CA PRO A 157 -29.72 1.93 -2.72
C PRO A 157 -29.76 1.34 -1.31
N GLY A 158 -29.09 2.00 -0.37
CA GLY A 158 -29.05 1.51 1.02
C GLY A 158 -28.21 0.25 1.24
N GLY A 159 -27.37 -0.20 0.31
CA GLY A 159 -26.62 -1.46 0.48
C GLY A 159 -25.65 -1.51 1.68
N TYR A 160 -25.31 -0.37 2.28
CA TYR A 160 -24.54 -0.29 3.53
C TYR A 160 -25.33 -0.74 4.77
N THR A 161 -26.66 -0.73 4.71
CA THR A 161 -27.54 -1.04 5.86
C THR A 161 -27.33 -2.46 6.39
N MET A 162 -27.00 -3.42 5.53
CA MET A 162 -26.67 -4.77 5.98
C MET A 162 -25.36 -4.77 6.78
N ILE A 163 -24.36 -3.99 6.38
CA ILE A 163 -23.10 -3.84 7.12
C ILE A 163 -23.37 -3.16 8.47
N GLU A 164 -24.17 -2.10 8.47
CA GLU A 164 -24.61 -1.41 9.68
C GLU A 164 -25.32 -2.36 10.65
N TYR A 165 -26.29 -3.13 10.14
CA TYR A 165 -27.01 -4.13 10.93
C TYR A 165 -26.05 -5.14 11.57
N MET A 166 -25.13 -5.70 10.79
CA MET A 166 -24.15 -6.69 11.24
C MET A 166 -23.13 -6.17 12.26
N THR A 167 -22.84 -4.87 12.24
CA THR A 167 -21.83 -4.26 13.11
C THR A 167 -22.42 -3.68 14.39
N THR A 168 -23.60 -3.07 14.32
CA THR A 168 -24.16 -2.25 15.41
C THR A 168 -25.21 -2.98 16.26
N THR A 169 -25.93 -3.96 15.70
CA THR A 169 -27.08 -4.58 16.39
C THR A 169 -26.75 -5.91 17.06
N LYS A 170 -27.52 -6.27 18.10
CA LYS A 170 -27.45 -7.61 18.73
C LYS A 170 -27.84 -8.72 17.75
N GLY A 171 -28.85 -8.48 16.91
CA GLY A 171 -29.28 -9.40 15.86
C GLY A 171 -28.16 -9.67 14.84
N GLY A 172 -27.49 -8.63 14.38
CA GLY A 172 -26.34 -8.72 13.49
C GLY A 172 -25.17 -9.50 14.09
N LYS A 173 -24.86 -9.27 15.38
CA LYS A 173 -23.86 -10.07 16.10
C LYS A 173 -24.24 -11.56 16.16
N ASN A 174 -25.52 -11.88 16.37
CA ASN A 174 -26.00 -13.26 16.36
C ASN A 174 -25.94 -13.88 14.95
N LEU A 175 -26.29 -13.12 13.91
CA LEU A 175 -26.11 -13.54 12.52
C LEU A 175 -24.63 -13.86 12.25
N GLY A 176 -23.69 -13.00 12.66
CA GLY A 176 -22.27 -13.27 12.51
C GLY A 176 -21.80 -14.52 13.26
N LYS A 177 -22.36 -14.82 14.44
CA LYS A 177 -22.10 -16.09 15.16
C LYS A 177 -22.61 -17.30 14.38
N TYR A 178 -23.77 -17.18 13.74
CA TYR A 178 -24.30 -18.23 12.86
C TYR A 178 -23.41 -18.43 11.63
N LEU A 179 -23.04 -17.34 10.95
CA LEU A 179 -22.13 -17.37 9.80
C LEU A 179 -20.76 -17.95 10.17
N SER A 180 -20.31 -17.75 11.42
CA SER A 180 -19.07 -18.34 11.94
C SER A 180 -19.05 -19.87 11.98
N LYS A 181 -20.20 -20.53 11.88
CA LYS A 181 -20.29 -21.99 11.81
C LYS A 181 -20.02 -22.53 10.39
N ALA A 182 -20.06 -21.68 9.36
CA ALA A 182 -19.74 -22.09 8.00
C ALA A 182 -18.22 -22.28 7.82
N LYS A 183 -17.83 -23.16 6.88
CA LYS A 183 -16.42 -23.50 6.60
C LYS A 183 -15.52 -22.27 6.40
N THR A 184 -16.00 -21.27 5.68
CA THR A 184 -15.24 -20.03 5.37
C THR A 184 -15.68 -18.82 6.21
N GLY A 185 -16.60 -19.00 7.16
CA GLY A 185 -17.12 -17.89 7.97
C GLY A 185 -16.45 -17.74 9.34
N LYS A 186 -15.51 -18.61 9.70
CA LYS A 186 -14.90 -18.65 11.04
C LYS A 186 -14.42 -17.26 11.48
N GLY A 187 -14.90 -16.83 12.65
CA GLY A 187 -14.50 -15.55 13.22
C GLY A 187 -15.16 -14.35 12.54
N PHE A 188 -16.32 -14.50 11.90
CA PHE A 188 -17.02 -13.44 11.16
C PHE A 188 -17.18 -12.12 11.95
N ASN A 189 -17.32 -12.21 13.28
CA ASN A 189 -17.46 -11.04 14.15
C ASN A 189 -16.15 -10.41 14.57
N GLN A 190 -15.02 -11.09 14.39
CA GLN A 190 -13.70 -10.67 14.85
C GLN A 190 -13.08 -9.65 13.88
N PRO A 191 -12.23 -8.74 14.39
CA PRO A 191 -11.38 -7.93 13.54
C PRO A 191 -10.49 -8.80 12.66
N THR A 192 -10.22 -8.33 11.46
CA THR A 192 -9.23 -8.88 10.56
C THR A 192 -7.84 -8.34 10.94
N PRO A 193 -6.75 -8.93 10.42
CA PRO A 193 -5.41 -8.38 10.63
C PRO A 193 -5.12 -7.14 9.78
N TYR A 194 -6.03 -6.70 8.90
CA TYR A 194 -5.77 -5.62 7.95
C TYR A 194 -5.70 -4.24 8.62
N ILE A 195 -5.05 -3.31 7.94
CA ILE A 195 -5.02 -1.88 8.24
C ILE A 195 -5.83 -1.22 7.14
N TYR A 196 -6.93 -0.56 7.50
CA TYR A 196 -7.86 -0.04 6.49
C TYR A 196 -7.75 1.47 6.32
N THR A 197 -7.68 2.21 7.42
CA THR A 197 -7.83 3.68 7.42
C THR A 197 -6.55 4.39 7.86
N GLN A 198 -6.49 5.71 7.67
CA GLN A 198 -5.41 6.55 8.22
C GLN A 198 -5.29 6.35 9.73
N THR A 199 -6.41 6.36 10.46
CA THR A 199 -6.42 6.15 11.91
C THR A 199 -5.76 4.82 12.30
N ASP A 200 -6.06 3.73 11.58
CA ASP A 200 -5.45 2.42 11.84
C ASP A 200 -3.94 2.45 11.59
N LEU A 201 -3.52 3.05 10.47
CA LEU A 201 -2.11 3.15 10.10
C LEU A 201 -1.33 3.98 11.11
N THR A 202 -1.86 5.15 11.47
CA THR A 202 -1.26 6.06 12.46
C THR A 202 -1.08 5.37 13.81
N ASN A 203 -2.10 4.64 14.27
CA ASN A 203 -2.00 3.85 15.51
C ASN A 203 -0.91 2.78 15.43
N VAL A 204 -0.82 2.07 14.31
CA VAL A 204 0.21 1.04 14.10
C VAL A 204 1.62 1.63 14.03
N LEU A 205 1.80 2.76 13.35
CA LEU A 205 3.08 3.46 13.26
C LEU A 205 3.52 4.02 14.62
N LYS A 206 2.61 4.62 15.38
CA LYS A 206 2.87 5.07 16.75
C LYS A 206 3.35 3.91 17.64
N GLN A 207 2.65 2.78 17.61
CA GLN A 207 3.06 1.59 18.36
C GLN A 207 4.43 1.05 17.93
N ALA A 208 4.72 1.07 16.62
CA ALA A 208 6.02 0.66 16.10
C ALA A 208 7.13 1.59 16.62
N TYR A 209 6.92 2.90 16.58
CA TYR A 209 7.85 3.91 17.09
C TYR A 209 8.13 3.71 18.58
N GLU A 210 7.08 3.59 19.40
CA GLU A 210 7.20 3.39 20.85
C GLU A 210 7.94 2.09 21.17
N LYS A 211 7.62 0.99 20.47
CA LYS A 211 8.26 -0.32 20.68
C LYS A 211 9.74 -0.32 20.28
N GLU A 212 10.10 0.38 19.21
CA GLU A 212 11.48 0.49 18.76
C GLU A 212 12.33 1.35 19.72
N ASN A 213 11.74 2.41 20.26
CA ASN A 213 12.42 3.36 21.14
C ASN A 213 12.38 3.00 22.63
N ALA A 214 11.41 2.19 23.10
CA ALA A 214 11.44 1.62 24.43
C ALA A 214 12.60 0.61 24.57
N LYS A 215 12.84 -0.18 23.51
CA LYS A 215 13.92 -1.18 23.46
C LYS A 215 15.33 -0.57 23.45
N SER A 216 15.49 0.67 22.99
CA SER A 216 16.79 1.37 23.04
C SER A 216 17.10 1.92 24.43
N LYS A 217 16.08 2.24 25.24
CA LYS A 217 16.26 2.71 26.63
C LYS A 217 16.61 1.60 27.63
N GLY A 218 16.13 0.37 27.42
CA GLY A 218 16.39 -0.77 28.32
C GLY A 218 17.72 -1.52 28.12
N LYS A 219 18.61 -1.03 27.25
CA LYS A 219 19.90 -1.67 26.91
C LYS A 219 21.13 -0.80 27.28
N ARG A 220 20.93 0.23 28.11
CA ARG A 220 22.00 1.08 28.62
C ARG A 220 22.25 0.79 30.09
#